data_AF-A0A956AIS1-F1
#
_entry.id   AF-A0A956AIS1-F1
#
_cell.length_a   1.000
_cell.length_b   1.000
_cell.length_c   1.000
_cell.angle_alpha   90.00
_cell.angle_beta   90.00
_cell.angle_gamma   90.00
#
_symmetry.space_group_name_H-M   'P 1'
#
loop_
_entity.id
_entity.type
_entity.pdbx_description
1 polymer ?
#
loop_
_entity_poly.entity_id
_entity_poly.type
_entity_poly.pdbx_seq_one_letter_code
_entity_poly.pdbx_strand_id
1 'polypeptide(L)' 'LATQPSPAAIVAARRGPRAPWEPLFARYDAPRVLPALDAALAEGVRSFQALFGRLEVEPARGIDPAALTDWDAPDDVAR' A
#
# COMPACT_ATOMS: atom_id res chain seq x y z
N LEU A 1 -9.91 -5.04 -3.76
CA LEU A 1 -9.39 -3.66 -3.88
C LEU A 1 -10.17 -2.81 -4.87
N ALA A 2 -10.21 -3.17 -6.16
CA ALA A 2 -10.77 -2.34 -7.23
C ALA A 2 -12.20 -1.83 -6.97
N THR A 3 -13.06 -2.66 -6.38
CA THR A 3 -14.49 -2.38 -6.18
C THR A 3 -14.83 -1.82 -4.80
N GLN A 4 -13.89 -1.72 -3.86
CA GLN A 4 -14.17 -1.18 -2.52
C GLN A 4 -14.47 0.33 -2.63
N PRO A 5 -15.66 0.82 -2.28
CA PRO A 5 -15.91 2.25 -2.19
C PRO A 5 -15.09 2.84 -1.05
N SER A 6 -14.37 3.94 -1.30
CA SER A 6 -13.58 4.63 -0.27
C SER A 6 -13.33 6.08 -0.69
N PRO A 7 -13.43 7.05 0.24
CA PRO A 7 -13.05 8.44 0.00
C PRO A 7 -11.53 8.70 0.18
N ALA A 8 -10.78 7.73 0.71
CA ALA A 8 -9.36 7.87 0.99
C ALA A 8 -8.53 7.92 -0.31
N ALA A 9 -7.39 8.60 -0.26
CA ALA A 9 -6.46 8.67 -1.39
C ALA A 9 -5.86 7.29 -1.73
N ILE A 10 -5.75 6.42 -0.73
CA ILE A 10 -5.16 5.09 -0.86
C ILE A 10 -6.05 4.07 -0.13
N VAL A 11 -6.30 2.93 -0.78
CA VAL A 11 -6.83 1.72 -0.13
C VAL A 11 -5.76 0.64 -0.20
N ALA A 12 -5.18 0.25 0.92
CA ALA A 12 -4.04 -0.67 0.97
C ALA A 12 -4.27 -1.82 1.95
N ALA A 13 -3.70 -2.99 1.65
CA ALA A 13 -3.71 -4.12 2.59
C ALA A 13 -2.53 -4.04 3.57
N ARG A 14 -2.60 -4.85 4.63
CA ARG A 14 -1.51 -5.10 5.59
C ARG A 14 -1.67 -6.50 6.17
N ARG A 15 -0.56 -7.21 6.41
CA ARG A 15 -0.56 -8.57 7.00
C ARG A 15 -1.05 -8.64 8.45
N GLY A 16 -1.19 -7.48 9.12
CA GLY A 16 -1.75 -7.39 10.45
C GLY A 16 -1.90 -5.93 10.93
N PRO A 17 -2.52 -5.68 12.11
CA PRO A 17 -2.86 -4.32 12.57
C PRO A 17 -1.67 -3.36 12.75
N ARG A 18 -0.46 -3.90 12.96
CA ARG A 18 0.78 -3.13 13.12
C ARG A 18 1.82 -3.41 12.02
N ALA A 19 1.46 -4.24 11.04
CA ALA A 19 2.35 -4.50 9.93
C ALA A 19 2.44 -3.25 9.02
N PRO A 20 3.56 -3.07 8.30
CA PRO A 20 3.63 -2.09 7.23
C PRO A 20 2.48 -2.27 6.23
N TRP A 21 2.12 -1.19 5.54
CA TRP A 21 1.20 -1.29 4.41
C TRP A 21 1.85 -2.06 3.26
N GLU A 22 1.04 -2.71 2.44
CA GLU A 22 1.46 -3.35 1.19
C GLU A 22 1.28 -2.37 0.03
N PRO A 23 2.29 -1.56 -0.35
CA PRO A 23 2.11 -0.51 -1.35
C PRO A 23 1.90 -1.07 -2.76
N LEU A 24 2.40 -2.27 -3.03
CA LEU A 24 2.21 -2.94 -4.32
C LEU A 24 0.89 -3.72 -4.40
N PHE A 25 0.19 -3.86 -3.27
CA PHE A 25 -1.17 -4.39 -3.19
C PHE A 25 -2.12 -3.31 -2.64
N ALA A 26 -2.25 -2.23 -3.41
CA ALA A 26 -3.05 -1.07 -3.06
C ALA A 26 -3.78 -0.49 -4.28
N ARG A 27 -4.85 0.26 -4.02
CA ARG A 27 -5.53 1.12 -5.00
C ARG A 27 -5.24 2.58 -4.67
N TYR A 28 -4.83 3.34 -5.67
CA TYR A 28 -4.50 4.75 -5.54
C TYR A 28 -5.51 5.61 -6.30
N ASP A 29 -6.01 6.67 -5.66
CA ASP A 29 -6.71 7.78 -6.33
C ASP A 29 -5.66 8.78 -6.83
N ALA A 30 -5.28 8.65 -8.11
CA ALA A 30 -4.15 9.38 -8.69
C ALA A 30 -4.23 10.91 -8.46
N PRO A 31 -5.34 11.60 -8.78
CA PRO A 31 -5.50 13.03 -8.49
C PRO A 31 -5.18 13.46 -7.06
N ARG A 32 -5.46 12.61 -6.07
CA ARG A 32 -5.19 12.91 -4.64
C ARG A 32 -3.77 12.56 -4.22
N VAL A 33 -3.16 11.55 -4.85
CA VAL A 33 -1.84 11.04 -4.47
C VAL A 33 -0.71 11.82 -5.13
N LEU A 34 -0.86 12.21 -6.41
CA LEU A 34 0.21 12.80 -7.21
C LEU A 34 0.86 14.04 -6.57
N PRO A 35 0.11 15.03 -6.02
CA PRO A 35 0.74 16.21 -5.41
C PRO A 35 1.64 15.86 -4.21
N ALA A 36 1.21 14.90 -3.38
CA ALA A 36 2.00 14.46 -2.23
C ALA A 36 3.21 13.63 -2.66
N LEU A 37 3.07 12.84 -3.73
CA LEU A 37 4.17 12.08 -4.33
C LEU A 37 5.24 13.01 -4.89
N ASP A 38 4.86 14.03 -5.66
CA ASP A 38 5.82 15.00 -6.23
C ASP A 38 6.60 15.74 -5.14
N ALA A 39 5.91 16.18 -4.08
CA ALA A 39 6.55 16.80 -2.93
C ALA A 39 7.53 15.84 -2.22
N ALA A 40 7.11 14.60 -1.98
CA ALA A 40 7.96 13.57 -1.39
C ALA A 40 9.20 13.28 -2.26
N LEU A 41 9.02 13.23 -3.59
CA LEU A 41 10.12 13.00 -4.53
C LEU A 41 11.14 14.14 -4.51
N ALA A 42 10.66 15.40 -4.49
CA ALA A 42 11.48 16.61 -4.40
C ALA A 42 12.28 16.67 -3.08
N GLU A 43 11.70 16.19 -1.98
CA GLU A 43 12.37 16.07 -0.67
C GLU A 43 13.32 14.85 -0.57
N GLY A 44 13.47 14.06 -1.63
CA GLY A 44 14.32 12.86 -1.62
C GLY A 44 13.72 11.65 -0.90
N VAL A 45 12.43 11.68 -0.55
CA VAL A 45 11.75 10.54 0.06
C VAL A 45 11.57 9.43 -0.97
N ARG A 46 11.99 8.21 -0.61
CA ARG A 46 11.88 7.00 -1.45
C ARG A 46 11.17 5.84 -0.74
N SER A 47 10.68 6.05 0.47
CA SER A 47 9.93 5.05 1.25
C SER A 47 8.42 5.23 1.03
N PHE A 48 7.75 4.17 0.56
CA PHE A 48 6.29 4.15 0.47
C PHE A 48 5.62 4.33 1.83
N GLN A 49 6.17 3.76 2.90
CA GLN A 49 5.61 3.93 4.25
C GLN A 49 5.67 5.40 4.69
N ALA A 50 6.76 6.10 4.36
CA ALA A 50 6.88 7.52 4.63
C ALA A 50 5.90 8.37 3.79
N LEU A 51 5.68 8.01 2.52
CA LEU A 51 4.66 8.64 1.67
C LEU A 51 3.25 8.40 2.22
N PHE A 52 2.93 7.17 2.61
CA PHE A 52 1.62 6.80 3.15
C PHE A 52 1.32 7.53 4.45
N GLY A 53 2.34 7.82 5.27
CA GLY A 53 2.18 8.67 6.46
C GLY A 53 1.76 10.11 6.18
N ARG A 54 1.80 10.58 4.92
CA ARG A 54 1.37 11.93 4.50
C ARG A 54 -0.05 11.97 3.93
N LEU A 55 -0.68 10.80 3.75
CA LEU A 55 -1.94 10.65 3.05
C LEU A 55 -2.94 9.86 3.90
N GLU A 56 -4.23 10.05 3.62
CA GLU A 56 -5.24 9.17 4.20
C GLU A 56 -5.20 7.80 3.51
N VAL A 57 -5.01 6.76 4.33
CA VAL A 57 -4.99 5.36 3.88
C VAL A 57 -6.11 4.59 4.58
N GLU A 58 -7.02 4.01 3.80
CA GLU A 58 -8.03 3.09 4.32
C GLU A 58 -7.54 1.64 4.20
N PRO A 59 -7.74 0.78 5.22
CA PRO A 59 -7.51 -0.65 5.09
C PRO A 59 -8.37 -1.30 4.01
N ALA A 60 -7.74 -2.13 3.19
CA ALA A 60 -8.42 -3.06 2.30
C ALA A 60 -9.20 -4.10 3.11
N ARG A 61 -10.43 -4.42 2.67
CA ARG A 61 -11.29 -5.42 3.33
C ARG A 61 -11.31 -6.74 2.54
N GLY A 62 -11.51 -7.85 3.26
CA GLY A 62 -11.69 -9.17 2.66
C GLY A 62 -10.42 -9.75 2.02
N ILE A 63 -9.25 -9.28 2.44
CA ILE A 63 -7.96 -9.81 1.99
C ILE A 63 -7.49 -10.86 2.98
N ASP A 64 -7.19 -12.06 2.49
CA ASP A 64 -6.51 -13.08 3.28
C ASP A 64 -5.05 -12.62 3.54
N PRO A 65 -4.62 -12.44 4.80
CA PRO A 65 -3.25 -12.04 5.11
C PRO A 65 -2.20 -13.01 4.57
N ALA A 66 -2.52 -14.31 4.46
CA ALA A 66 -1.59 -15.30 3.91
C ALA A 66 -1.28 -15.04 2.43
N ALA A 67 -2.28 -14.55 1.67
CA ALA A 67 -2.15 -14.22 0.26
C ALA A 67 -1.28 -12.97 -0.02
N LEU A 68 -0.89 -12.24 1.03
CA LEU A 68 0.04 -11.10 0.94
C LEU A 68 1.51 -11.53 1.10
N THR A 69 1.80 -12.81 1.29
CA THR A 69 3.17 -13.31 1.42
C THR A 69 3.85 -13.31 0.06
N ASP A 70 4.90 -12.49 -0.08
CA ASP A 70 5.70 -12.43 -1.29
C ASP A 70 6.52 -13.70 -1.50
N TRP A 71 6.86 -13.98 -2.76
CA TRP A 71 7.74 -15.07 -3.17
C TRP A 71 9.14 -14.53 -3.47
N ASP A 72 9.75 -13.91 -2.46
CA ASP A 72 11.05 -13.24 -2.58
C ASP A 72 12.23 -14.18 -2.31
N ALA A 73 11.99 -15.37 -1.75
CA ALA A 73 13.01 -16.36 -1.45
C ALA A 73 13.02 -17.49 -2.49
N PRO A 74 14.19 -18.07 -2.81
CA PRO A 74 14.28 -19.23 -3.71
C PRO A 74 13.39 -20.41 -3.28
N ASP A 75 13.23 -20.59 -1.96
CA ASP A 75 12.45 -21.69 -1.38
C ASP A 75 10.92 -21.53 -1.60
N ASP A 76 10.43 -20.36 -1.99
CA ASP A 76 9.00 -20.14 -2.22
C ASP A 76 8.45 -20.96 -3.39
N VAL A 77 9.30 -21.37 -4.33
CA VAL A 77 8.92 -22.24 -5.46
C VAL A 77 8.63 -23.68 -5.02
N ALA A 78 9.16 -24.11 -3.88
CA ALA A 78 9.00 -25.48 -3.38
C ALA A 78 7.73 -25.68 -2.52
N ARG A 79 6.95 -24.62 -2.29
CA ARG A 79 5.78 -24.60 -1.41
C ARG A 79 4.48 -24.99 -2.10
#